data_AF-A0A923ZGP0-F1
#
_entry.id   AF-A0A923ZGP0-F1
#
_cell.length_a   1.000
_cell.length_b   1.000
_cell.length_c   1.000
_cell.angle_alpha   90.00
_cell.angle_beta   90.00
_cell.angle_gamma   90.00
#
_symmetry.space_group_name_H-M   'P 1'
#
loop_
_entity.id
_entity.type
_entity.pdbx_description
1 polymer ?
#
loop_
_entity_poly.entity_id
_entity_poly.type
_entity_poly.pdbx_seq_one_letter_code
_entity_poly.pdbx_strand_id
1 'polypeptide(L)' 'MLDSLGRAARLRYLSGSYQVLAPGDFVICAVTGRRVPLPALRYWSHEFQEAYADAVIATNRYAEMQAKGRI' A
#
# COMPACT_ATOMS: atom_id res chain seq x y z
N MET A 1 -21.77 -9.66 15.02
CA MET A 1 -20.30 -9.64 14.86
C MET A 1 -19.98 -8.24 14.38
N LEU A 2 -19.67 -7.35 15.33
CA LEU A 2 -19.63 -5.91 15.08
C LEU A 2 -18.42 -5.57 14.22
N ASP A 3 -18.69 -4.89 13.10
CA ASP A 3 -17.74 -4.19 12.24
C ASP A 3 -16.50 -3.73 13.01
N SER A 4 -15.43 -4.51 12.89
CA SER A 4 -14.08 -4.02 13.10
C SER A 4 -13.90 -2.89 12.10
N LEU A 5 -14.20 -1.66 12.51
CA LEU A 5 -13.66 -0.45 11.92
C LEU A 5 -12.13 -0.58 12.08
N GLY A 6 -11.53 -1.35 11.17
CA GLY A 6 -10.14 -1.72 11.21
C GLY A 6 -9.31 -0.46 11.39
N ARG A 7 -8.26 -0.54 12.20
CA ARG A 7 -7.38 0.63 12.33
C ARG A 7 -6.50 0.70 11.10
N ALA A 8 -6.24 1.90 10.60
CA ALA A 8 -5.25 2.07 9.55
C ALA A 8 -3.87 1.74 10.13
N ALA A 9 -3.25 0.67 9.64
CA ALA A 9 -1.89 0.32 9.98
C ALA A 9 -0.93 1.30 9.32
N ARG A 10 0.10 1.73 10.06
CA ARG A 10 1.22 2.46 9.46
C ARG A 10 2.31 1.46 9.21
N LEU A 11 2.61 1.22 7.94
CA LEU A 11 3.70 0.37 7.51
C LEU A 11 4.82 1.22 6.94
N ARG A 12 6.06 0.79 7.17
CA ARG A 12 7.23 1.24 6.45
C ARG A 12 7.60 0.16 5.45
N TYR A 13 7.56 0.50 4.18
CA TYR A 13 7.82 -0.45 3.11
C TYR A 13 9.33 -0.59 2.88
N LEU A 14 9.79 -1.83 2.76
CA LEU A 14 11.18 -2.19 2.44
C LEU A 14 11.19 -2.91 1.09
N SER A 15 12.37 -3.10 0.49
CA SER A 15 12.51 -3.65 -0.86
C SER A 15 11.98 -5.09 -1.02
N GLY A 16 11.75 -5.83 0.07
CA GLY A 16 11.15 -7.17 0.03
C GLY A 16 10.30 -7.53 1.25
N SER A 17 10.10 -6.58 2.17
CA SER A 17 9.31 -6.77 3.39
C SER A 17 8.69 -5.44 3.80
N TYR A 18 7.90 -5.42 4.87
CA TYR A 18 7.44 -4.18 5.46
C TYR A 18 7.58 -4.28 6.98
N GLN A 19 7.84 -3.14 7.60
CA GLN A 19 7.88 -3.01 9.04
C GLN A 19 6.60 -2.34 9.52
N VAL A 20 5.93 -2.94 10.49
CA VAL A 20 4.74 -2.35 11.12
C VAL A 20 5.20 -1.27 12.08
N LEU A 21 4.97 0.00 11.74
CA LEU A 21 5.21 1.14 12.63
C LEU A 21 4.05 1.34 13.60
N ALA A 22 2.82 1.14 13.14
CA ALA A 22 1.62 1.17 13.97
C ALA A 22 0.71 -0.01 13.61
N PRO A 23 0.27 -0.80 14.60
CA PRO A 23 -0.61 -1.92 14.37
C PRO A 23 -1.97 -1.45 13.85
N GLY A 24 -2.53 -2.21 12.91
CA GLY A 24 -3.84 -1.97 12.34
C GLY A 24 -4.32 -3.19 11.58
N ASP A 25 -5.40 -3.03 10.83
CA ASP A 25 -6.10 -4.09 10.12
C ASP A 25 -5.98 -3.92 8.59
N PHE A 26 -5.92 -2.67 8.15
CA PHE A 26 -5.79 -2.32 6.73
C PHE A 26 -4.80 -1.18 6.53
N VAL A 27 -4.31 -1.04 5.30
CA VAL A 27 -3.62 0.16 4.82
C VAL A 27 -4.48 0.88 3.80
N ILE A 28 -4.23 2.16 3.57
CA ILE A 28 -4.94 2.92 2.54
C ILE A 28 -4.12 2.90 1.26
N CYS A 29 -4.77 2.59 0.14
CA CYS A 29 -4.14 2.68 -1.16
C CYS A 29 -3.86 4.16 -1.50
N ALA A 30 -2.60 4.48 -1.82
CA ALA A 30 -2.21 5.86 -2.11
C ALA A 30 -2.85 6.43 -3.39
N VAL A 31 -3.20 5.57 -4.34
CA VAL A 31 -3.77 5.97 -5.64
C VAL A 31 -5.29 6.10 -5.58
N THR A 32 -5.97 5.11 -4.97
CA THR A 32 -7.44 5.03 -5.01
C THR A 32 -8.11 5.41 -3.69
N GLY A 33 -7.35 5.53 -2.60
CA GLY A 33 -7.90 5.74 -1.25
C GLY A 33 -8.66 4.54 -0.68
N ARG A 34 -8.72 3.39 -1.38
CA ARG A 34 -9.38 2.18 -0.88
C ARG A 34 -8.62 1.57 0.30
N ARG A 35 -9.39 0.97 1.22
CA ARG A 35 -8.86 0.17 2.32
C ARG A 35 -8.39 -1.18 1.78
N VAL A 36 -7.13 -1.53 2.05
CA VAL A 36 -6.49 -2.78 1.65
C VAL A 36 -6.18 -3.56 2.93
N PRO A 37 -6.85 -4.68 3.19
CA PRO A 37 -6.54 -5.51 4.35
C PRO A 37 -5.06 -5.88 4.36
N LEU A 38 -4.39 -5.80 5.51
CA LEU A 38 -3.01 -6.27 5.67
C LEU A 38 -2.76 -7.68 5.12
N PRO A 39 -3.60 -8.70 5.38
CA PRO A 39 -3.38 -10.03 4.81
C PRO A 39 -3.57 -10.10 3.29
N ALA A 40 -4.25 -9.12 2.69
CA ALA A 40 -4.44 -9.00 1.25
C ALA A 40 -3.38 -8.10 0.59
N LEU A 41 -2.54 -7.42 1.38
CA LEU A 41 -1.52 -6.50 0.88
C LEU A 41 -0.38 -7.27 0.21
N ARG A 42 -0.46 -7.38 -1.12
CA ARG A 42 0.56 -8.03 -1.96
C ARG A 42 1.41 -7.05 -2.76
N TYR A 43 0.92 -5.83 -2.95
CA TYR A 43 1.54 -4.84 -3.83
C TYR A 43 1.83 -3.55 -3.08
N TRP A 44 3.10 -3.16 -3.04
CA TRP A 44 3.57 -1.92 -2.44
C TRP A 44 4.82 -1.41 -3.16
N SER A 45 5.12 -0.12 -3.01
CA SER A 45 6.39 0.46 -3.43
C SER A 45 7.18 0.96 -2.22
N HIS A 46 8.42 0.48 -2.09
CA HIS A 46 9.34 0.94 -1.06
C HIS A 46 9.96 2.30 -1.40
N GLU A 47 10.08 2.64 -2.69
CA GLU A 47 10.62 3.93 -3.13
C GLU A 47 9.67 5.07 -2.79
N PHE A 48 8.37 4.85 -3.02
CA PHE A 48 7.34 5.85 -2.78
C PHE A 48 6.66 5.72 -1.42
N GLN A 49 6.93 4.64 -0.68
CA GLN A 49 6.24 4.31 0.58
C GLN A 49 4.71 4.24 0.42
N GLU A 50 4.24 3.68 -0.70
CA GLU A 50 2.84 3.63 -1.09
C GLU A 50 2.34 2.17 -1.14
N ALA A 51 1.15 1.91 -0.61
CA ALA A 51 0.43 0.65 -0.81
C ALA A 51 -0.55 0.71 -1.98
N TYR A 52 -0.75 -0.43 -2.63
CA TYR A 52 -1.67 -0.58 -3.74
C TYR A 52 -2.69 -1.68 -3.46
N ALA A 53 -3.94 -1.43 -3.83
CA ALA A 53 -5.02 -2.41 -3.65
C ALA A 53 -4.91 -3.60 -4.61
N ASP A 54 -4.38 -3.35 -5.82
CA ASP A 54 -4.36 -4.32 -6.91
C ASP A 54 -3.08 -4.19 -7.74
N ALA A 55 -2.72 -5.26 -8.44
CA ALA A 55 -1.58 -5.30 -9.37
C ALA A 55 -1.68 -4.20 -10.44
N VAL A 56 -2.88 -3.99 -10.98
CA VAL A 56 -3.14 -2.98 -12.02
C VAL A 56 -2.78 -1.58 -11.54
N ILE A 57 -3.12 -1.26 -10.28
CA ILE A 57 -2.81 0.05 -9.68
C ILE A 57 -1.30 0.21 -9.51
N ALA A 58 -0.62 -0.83 -9.01
CA ALA A 58 0.83 -0.82 -8.84
C ALA A 58 1.56 -0.62 -10.19
N THR A 59 1.14 -1.35 -11.22
CA THR A 59 1.71 -1.24 -12.57
C THR A 59 1.46 0.15 -13.19
N ASN A 60 0.23 0.67 -13.10
CA ASN A 60 -0.09 2.00 -13.60
C ASN A 60 0.72 3.08 -12.87
N ARG A 61 0.85 2.98 -11.54
CA ARG A 61 1.64 3.92 -10.75
C ARG A 61 3.12 3.86 -11.11
N TYR A 62 3.66 2.66 -11.31
CA TYR A 62 5.04 2.46 -11.77
C TYR A 62 5.27 3.06 -13.16
N ALA A 63 4.35 2.84 -14.10
CA ALA A 63 4.41 3.46 -15.43
C ALA A 63 4.34 5.00 -15.37
N GLU A 64 3.48 5.55 -14.51
CA GLU A 64 3.37 7.00 -14.29
C GLU A 64 4.67 7.59 -13.73
N MET A 65 5.33 6.89 -12.80
CA MET A 65 6.59 7.35 -12.21
C MET A 65 7.77 7.27 -13.19
N GLN A 66 7.81 6.25 -14.05
CA GLN A 66 8.76 6.18 -15.17
C GLN A 66 8.53 7.32 -16.17
N ALA A 67 7.27 7.58 -16.55
CA ALA A 67 6.94 8.68 -17.46
C ALA A 67 7.34 10.06 -16.91
N LYS A 68 7.36 10.20 -15.57
CA LYS A 68 7.81 11.40 -14.86
C LYS A 68 9.34 11.45 -14.64
N GLY A 69 10.10 10.44 -15.06
CA GLY A 69 11.54 10.36 -14.86
C GLY A 69 11.97 10.31 -13.39
N ARG A 70 11.10 9.78 -12.51
CA ARG A 70 11.37 9.67 -11.06
C ARG A 70 12.01 8.34 -10.67
N ILE A 71 12.09 7.41 -11.62
CA ILE A 71 12.78 6.12 -11.58
C ILE A 71 13.37 5.83 -12.96
#